data_AF-A0A349VSP9-F1
#
_entry.id   AF-A0A349VSP9-F1
#
_cell.length_a   1.000
_cell.length_b   1.000
_cell.length_c   1.000
_cell.angle_alpha   90.00
_cell.angle_beta   90.00
_cell.angle_gamma   90.00
#
_symmetry.space_group_name_H-M   'P 1'
#
loop_
_entity.id
_entity.type
_entity.pdbx_description
1 polymer ?
#
loop_
_entity_poly.entity_id
_entity_poly.type
_entity_poly.pdbx_seq_one_letter_code
_entity_poly.pdbx_strand_id
1 'polypeptide(L)'
;KIWELADPMVSPAYTSGLIGTPSELKLKYLADNDYKELSGEELREAISESIRKKDRDLFGKMVSEGTTPRQLTDLIGSLCDLTSGSGDKGTPVVLVQGYFDNYTN
;
A
#
# COMPACT_ATOMS: atom_id res chain seq x y z
N LYS A 1 8.21 16.27 -27.19
CA LYS A 1 8.25 14.87 -26.70
C LYS A 1 8.97 14.89 -25.36
N ILE A 2 8.26 14.67 -24.27
CA ILE A 2 8.88 14.42 -22.97
C ILE A 2 9.16 12.92 -22.96
N TRP A 3 10.43 12.55 -22.87
CA TRP A 3 10.84 11.17 -22.65
C TRP A 3 10.99 11.02 -21.15
N GLU A 4 10.05 10.32 -20.52
CA GLU A 4 10.24 9.83 -19.17
C GLU A 4 11.22 8.66 -19.31
N LEU A 5 12.49 8.88 -18.94
CA LEU A 5 13.42 7.78 -18.72
C LEU A 5 12.72 6.86 -17.73
N ALA A 6 12.55 5.59 -18.08
CA ALA A 6 11.94 4.59 -17.19
C ALA A 6 12.45 4.82 -15.77
N ASP A 7 11.52 5.00 -14.82
CA ASP A 7 11.85 5.26 -13.43
C ASP A 7 13.00 4.33 -13.00
N PRO A 8 14.07 4.86 -12.38
CA PRO A 8 15.18 4.04 -11.94
C PRO A 8 14.64 2.92 -11.04
N MET A 9 15.11 1.69 -11.25
CA MET A 9 14.76 0.57 -10.40
C MET A 9 15.19 0.88 -8.96
N VAL A 10 14.24 1.18 -8.09
CA VAL A 10 14.48 1.75 -6.75
C VAL A 10 15.17 0.74 -5.83
N SER A 11 14.96 -0.55 -6.06
CA SER A 11 15.54 -1.64 -5.27
C SER A 11 16.05 -2.76 -6.19
N PRO A 12 17.34 -2.75 -6.58
CA PRO A 12 17.91 -3.80 -7.42
C PRO A 12 18.08 -5.15 -6.69
N ALA A 13 17.98 -5.16 -5.35
CA ALA A 13 18.09 -6.36 -4.53
C ALA A 13 17.11 -6.31 -3.35
N TYR A 14 16.28 -7.36 -3.23
CA TYR A 14 15.31 -7.54 -2.17
C TYR A 14 15.04 -9.03 -1.94
N THR A 15 14.42 -9.36 -0.80
CA THR A 15 14.03 -10.73 -0.48
C THR A 15 12.69 -11.08 -1.12
N SER A 16 12.41 -12.37 -1.33
CA SER A 16 11.19 -12.84 -2.01
C SER A 16 9.88 -12.39 -1.35
N GLY A 17 9.90 -12.02 -0.07
CA GLY A 17 8.73 -11.46 0.63
C GLY A 17 8.26 -10.10 0.11
N LEU A 18 9.09 -9.39 -0.67
CA LEU A 18 8.73 -8.12 -1.31
C LEU A 18 8.28 -8.29 -2.77
N ILE A 19 8.13 -9.52 -3.26
CA ILE A 19 7.57 -9.79 -4.58
C ILE A 19 6.05 -9.62 -4.52
N GLY A 20 5.53 -8.73 -5.36
CA GLY A 20 4.09 -8.55 -5.55
C GLY A 20 3.65 -7.11 -5.43
N THR A 21 2.33 -6.92 -5.37
CA THR A 21 1.66 -5.63 -5.23
C THR A 21 0.81 -5.64 -3.97
N PRO A 22 0.59 -4.49 -3.31
CA PRO A 22 -0.36 -4.42 -2.20
C PRO A 22 -1.73 -4.92 -2.64
N SER A 23 -2.34 -5.76 -1.80
CA SER A 23 -3.74 -6.12 -1.88
C SER A 23 -4.40 -5.50 -0.66
N GLU A 24 -4.95 -4.29 -0.81
CA GLU A 24 -5.69 -3.59 0.23
C GLU A 24 -7.11 -3.25 -0.23
N LEU A 25 -8.05 -3.17 0.72
CA LEU A 25 -9.38 -2.64 0.45
C LEU A 25 -9.32 -1.12 0.59
N LYS A 26 -9.99 -0.41 -0.31
CA LYS A 26 -10.14 1.05 -0.19
C LYS A 26 -11.08 1.38 0.98
N LEU A 27 -10.53 1.62 2.16
CA LEU A 27 -11.31 1.95 3.36
C LEU A 27 -12.26 3.13 3.14
N LYS A 28 -11.78 4.18 2.47
CA LYS A 28 -12.61 5.34 2.12
C LYS A 28 -13.76 4.98 1.16
N TYR A 29 -13.52 4.09 0.20
CA TYR A 29 -14.58 3.63 -0.71
C TYR A 29 -15.66 2.86 0.06
N LEU A 30 -15.27 1.96 0.95
CA LEU A 30 -16.20 1.20 1.79
C LEU A 30 -17.01 2.13 2.69
N ALA A 31 -16.36 3.11 3.32
CA ALA A 31 -17.03 4.09 4.16
C ALA A 31 -18.01 4.98 3.37
N ASP A 32 -17.59 5.48 2.20
CA ASP A 32 -18.38 6.46 1.44
C ASP A 32 -19.52 5.81 0.62
N ASN A 33 -19.43 4.51 0.30
CA ASN A 33 -20.41 3.79 -0.53
C ASN A 33 -21.18 2.71 0.24
N ASP A 34 -20.47 1.68 0.75
CA ASP A 34 -21.10 0.48 1.33
C ASP A 34 -21.64 0.74 2.75
N TYR A 35 -21.03 1.67 3.48
CA TYR A 35 -21.32 1.97 4.87
C TYR A 35 -21.64 3.44 5.13
N LYS A 36 -22.14 4.15 4.12
CA LYS A 36 -22.40 5.59 4.17
C LYS A 36 -23.33 6.03 5.32
N GLU A 37 -24.25 5.13 5.70
CA GLU A 37 -25.22 5.35 6.78
C GLU A 37 -24.65 4.99 8.17
N LEU A 38 -23.50 4.32 8.25
CA LEU A 38 -22.85 3.95 9.51
C LEU A 38 -21.87 5.03 9.96
N SER A 39 -21.72 5.19 11.27
CA SER A 39 -20.75 6.11 11.86
C SER A 39 -20.17 5.57 13.16
N GLY A 40 -19.04 6.14 13.59
CA GLY A 40 -18.42 5.80 14.88
C GLY A 40 -18.01 4.32 14.98
N GLU A 41 -18.47 3.66 16.05
CA GLU A 41 -18.15 2.26 16.37
C GLU A 41 -18.68 1.29 15.31
N GLU A 42 -19.93 1.51 14.85
CA GLU A 42 -20.62 0.62 13.89
C GLU A 42 -19.89 0.59 12.54
N LEU A 43 -19.39 1.76 12.10
CA LEU A 43 -18.59 1.86 10.88
C LEU A 43 -17.26 1.12 11.02
N ARG A 44 -16.59 1.24 12.18
CA ARG A 44 -15.33 0.54 12.44
C ARG A 44 -15.50 -0.96 12.44
N GLU A 45 -16.57 -1.46 13.04
CA GLU A 45 -16.87 -2.89 13.10
C GLU A 45 -17.18 -3.45 11.70
N ALA A 46 -18.02 -2.75 10.92
CA ALA A 46 -18.36 -3.14 9.54
C ALA A 46 -17.12 -3.17 8.61
N ILE A 47 -16.24 -2.18 8.74
CA ILE A 47 -14.96 -2.13 8.00
C ILE A 47 -14.06 -3.29 8.44
N SER A 48 -13.94 -3.55 9.74
CA SER A 48 -13.09 -4.62 10.27
C SER A 48 -13.57 -6.00 9.82
N GLU A 49 -14.89 -6.23 9.81
CA GLU A 49 -15.45 -7.46 9.25
C GLU A 49 -15.15 -7.62 7.76
N SER A 50 -15.24 -6.53 6.99
CA SER A 50 -14.95 -6.54 5.55
C SER A 50 -13.51 -6.92 5.25
N ILE A 51 -12.58 -6.38 6.05
CA ILE A 51 -11.15 -6.71 5.95
C ILE A 51 -10.89 -8.18 6.31
N ARG A 52 -11.59 -8.73 7.30
CA ARG A 52 -11.48 -10.15 7.68
C ARG A 52 -12.10 -11.11 6.66
N LYS A 53 -13.22 -10.72 6.05
CA LYS A 53 -13.94 -11.51 5.01
C LYS A 53 -13.27 -11.43 3.63
N LYS A 54 -12.22 -10.62 3.50
CA LYS A 54 -11.53 -10.35 2.24
C LYS A 54 -10.85 -11.61 1.66
N ASP A 55 -11.07 -11.85 0.37
CA ASP A 55 -10.29 -12.80 -0.43
C ASP A 55 -8.87 -12.30 -0.69
N ARG A 56 -7.89 -13.22 -0.70
CA ARG A 56 -6.46 -12.89 -0.91
C ARG A 56 -6.19 -12.20 -2.26
N ASP A 57 -7.01 -12.49 -3.27
CA ASP A 57 -6.87 -11.92 -4.61
C ASP A 57 -8.03 -10.96 -4.93
N LEU A 58 -7.72 -9.67 -5.05
CA LEU A 58 -8.70 -8.63 -5.37
C LEU A 58 -8.63 -8.17 -6.83
N PHE A 59 -7.74 -8.76 -7.64
CA PHE A 59 -7.57 -8.39 -9.05
C PHE A 59 -8.93 -8.38 -9.78
N GLY A 60 -9.36 -7.20 -10.25
CA GLY A 60 -10.58 -7.03 -11.05
C GLY A 60 -11.87 -6.77 -10.27
N LYS A 61 -11.84 -6.57 -8.95
CA LYS A 61 -13.02 -6.09 -8.19
C LYS A 61 -13.04 -4.56 -8.17
N MET A 62 -14.22 -3.92 -8.29
CA MET A 62 -14.40 -2.46 -8.21
C MET A 62 -13.73 -1.83 -6.97
N VAL A 63 -13.64 -2.58 -5.86
CA VAL A 63 -12.96 -2.18 -4.61
C VAL A 63 -11.44 -2.00 -4.78
N SER A 64 -10.85 -2.59 -5.83
CA SER A 64 -9.45 -2.46 -6.23
C SER A 64 -9.23 -1.55 -7.45
N GLU A 65 -10.28 -1.12 -8.15
CA GLU A 65 -10.15 -0.32 -9.38
C GLU A 65 -9.60 1.07 -9.11
N GLY A 66 -8.57 1.48 -9.85
CA GLY A 66 -7.94 2.81 -9.74
C GLY A 66 -6.73 2.86 -8.79
N THR A 67 -6.23 1.71 -8.31
CA THR A 67 -4.84 1.62 -7.84
C THR A 67 -3.97 1.22 -9.03
N THR A 68 -3.07 2.08 -9.48
CA THR A 68 -1.99 1.61 -10.37
C THR A 68 -1.24 0.52 -9.61
N PRO A 69 -1.17 -0.73 -10.11
CA PRO A 69 -0.49 -1.80 -9.41
C PRO A 69 0.99 -1.47 -9.30
N ARG A 70 1.40 -0.93 -8.15
CA ARG A 70 2.79 -0.59 -7.84
C ARG A 70 3.44 -1.77 -7.12
N GLN A 71 4.68 -2.08 -7.47
CA GLN A 71 5.40 -3.12 -6.76
C GLN A 71 5.69 -2.66 -5.33
N LEU A 72 5.68 -3.61 -4.39
CA LEU A 72 6.02 -3.33 -2.98
C LEU A 72 7.40 -2.67 -2.86
N THR A 73 8.35 -3.07 -3.70
CA THR A 73 9.70 -2.51 -3.76
C THR A 73 9.73 -1.05 -4.17
N ASP A 74 8.85 -0.63 -5.07
CA ASP A 74 8.76 0.76 -5.52
C ASP A 74 8.17 1.62 -4.40
N LEU A 75 7.12 1.13 -3.74
CA LEU A 75 6.46 1.85 -2.64
C LEU A 75 7.38 2.03 -1.43
N ILE A 76 7.99 0.93 -0.97
CA ILE A 76 8.90 0.95 0.18
C ILE A 76 10.18 1.71 -0.19
N GLY A 77 10.68 1.54 -1.41
CA GLY A 77 11.85 2.25 -1.93
C GLY A 77 11.64 3.77 -1.96
N SER A 78 10.51 4.24 -2.50
CA SER A 78 10.16 5.66 -2.48
C SER A 78 9.98 6.22 -1.07
N LEU A 79 9.42 5.43 -0.14
CA LEU A 79 9.32 5.82 1.27
C LEU A 79 10.71 5.99 1.90
N CYS A 80 11.63 5.06 1.63
CA CYS A 80 13.00 5.13 2.11
C CYS A 80 13.73 6.35 1.53
N ASP A 81 13.62 6.59 0.22
CA ASP A 81 14.22 7.76 -0.46
C ASP A 81 13.71 9.08 0.11
N LEU A 82 12.39 9.20 0.31
CA LEU A 82 11.76 10.35 0.96
C LEU A 82 12.29 10.58 2.38
N THR A 83 12.55 9.50 3.12
CA THR A 83 13.01 9.55 4.51
C THR A 83 14.50 9.87 4.61
N SER A 84 15.33 9.29 3.75
CA SER A 84 16.79 9.49 3.77
C SER A 84 17.22 10.82 3.14
N GLY A 85 16.43 11.34 2.19
CA GLY A 85 16.80 12.52 1.41
C GLY A 85 18.01 12.27 0.50
N SER A 86 18.56 13.35 -0.08
CA SER A 86 19.73 13.26 -0.97
C SER A 86 20.99 12.97 -0.12
N GLY A 87 21.54 11.76 -0.28
CA GLY A 87 22.60 11.15 0.53
C GLY A 87 23.99 11.80 0.53
N ASP A 88 24.07 13.11 0.79
CA ASP A 88 25.32 13.86 0.82
C ASP A 88 26.06 13.75 2.18
N LYS A 89 25.48 13.05 3.16
CA LYS A 89 25.99 12.93 4.55
C LYS A 89 26.13 11.48 5.05
N GLY A 90 26.48 10.54 4.18
CA GLY A 90 26.81 9.16 4.53
C GLY A 90 25.83 8.11 3.96
N THR A 91 25.84 6.90 4.54
CA THR A 91 24.97 5.78 4.13
C THR A 91 23.86 5.58 5.17
N PRO A 92 22.74 6.30 5.07
CA PRO A 92 21.64 6.18 6.02
C PRO A 92 20.98 4.80 5.93
N VAL A 93 20.56 4.27 7.07
CA VAL A 93 19.73 3.05 7.17
C VAL A 93 18.33 3.45 7.61
N VAL A 94 17.33 3.13 6.79
CA VAL A 94 15.91 3.35 7.13
C VAL A 94 15.31 2.02 7.58
N LEU A 95 14.71 2.01 8.77
CA LEU A 95 13.96 0.87 9.29
C LEU A 95 12.46 1.14 9.14
N VAL A 96 11.78 0.31 8.34
CA VAL A 96 10.32 0.35 8.17
C VAL A 96 9.72 -0.82 8.95
N GLN A 97 8.83 -0.53 9.90
CA GLN A 97 8.15 -1.54 10.73
C GLN A 97 6.64 -1.39 10.63
N GLY A 98 5.93 -2.50 10.81
CA GLY A 98 4.46 -2.54 10.76
C GLY A 98 3.86 -2.31 9.37
N TYR A 99 4.67 -2.29 8.32
CA TYR A 99 4.19 -2.02 6.95
C TYR A 99 3.17 -3.05 6.45
N PHE A 100 3.27 -4.28 6.93
CA PHE A 100 2.36 -5.38 6.59
C PHE A 100 1.35 -5.68 7.71
N ASP A 101 1.25 -4.80 8.71
CA ASP A 101 0.28 -4.98 9.78
C ASP A 101 -1.13 -4.82 9.21
N ASN A 102 -1.98 -5.80 9.51
CA ASN A 102 -3.37 -5.75 9.11
C ASN A 102 -4.15 -4.92 10.14
N TYR A 103 -4.98 -3.98 9.68
CA TYR A 103 -5.85 -3.14 10.52
C TYR A 103 -6.70 -3.94 11.52
N THR A 104 -7.00 -5.21 11.21
CA THR A 104 -7.85 -6.07 12.05
C THR A 104 -7.10 -7.02 12.99
N ASN A 105 -5.77 -6.96 13.01
CA ASN A 105 -4.91 -7.72 13.93
C ASN A 105 -4.73 -7.02 15.26
#